data_AF-A0AAN6TCW4-F1
#
_entry.id   AF-A0AAN6TCW4-F1
#
_cell.length_a   1.000
_cell.length_b   1.000
_cell.length_c   1.000
_cell.angle_alpha   90.00
_cell.angle_beta   90.00
_cell.angle_gamma   90.00
#
_symmetry.space_group_name_H-M   'P 1'
#
loop_
_entity.id
_entity.type
_entity.pdbx_description
1 polymer ?
#
loop_
_entity_poly.entity_id
_entity_poly.type
_entity_poly.pdbx_seq_one_letter_code
_entity_poly.pdbx_strand_id
1 'polypeptide(L)'
;MNEAQRLATRLSAIGDAVSDQGNRFYLLQVAGDEQDGYDLIEQVKPDSDLISETLVASGVRKQTSAAYLLESDDDRIVFYADEFNNLGAATYKPSDADQGEWLVDEALSSLDFASVHPSGKISACFTKDTLLVFFQKPDGSMGCLEQTRDGWTPLKTVLPATVPVGSPHYRLVVDEKLQLFYIGDGGSLRYLCRDLGEAPGKDTALCGAVSRFAVGYETEKGVLTAYVLAGGVLVSLGENGDRQDLVRATGGGKFAPVASAERCVHIHINGNFVIRGSQNSFNLGGGYIQKGSRRRIRRY
;
A
#
# COMPACT_ATOMS: atom_id res chain seq x y z
N MET A 1 14.83 -1.95 -16.22
CA MET A 1 14.37 -3.06 -15.34
C MET A 1 13.09 -3.66 -15.92
N ASN A 2 12.86 -4.98 -15.89
CA ASN A 2 11.59 -5.53 -16.38
C ASN A 2 10.48 -5.43 -15.30
N GLU A 3 9.20 -5.51 -15.70
CA GLU A 3 8.06 -5.28 -14.78
C GLU A 3 8.01 -6.25 -13.60
N ALA A 4 8.45 -7.50 -13.80
CA ALA A 4 8.50 -8.49 -12.72
C ALA A 4 9.57 -8.12 -11.67
N GLN A 5 10.73 -7.62 -12.11
CA GLN A 5 11.79 -7.12 -11.22
C GLN A 5 11.36 -5.83 -10.49
N ARG A 6 10.65 -4.92 -11.17
CA ARG A 6 10.06 -3.73 -10.54
C ARG A 6 9.10 -4.13 -9.43
N LEU A 7 8.18 -5.05 -9.72
CA LEU A 7 7.24 -5.55 -8.73
C LEU A 7 7.95 -6.25 -7.56
N ALA A 8 8.93 -7.12 -7.83
CA ALA A 8 9.67 -7.81 -6.77
C ALA A 8 10.45 -6.84 -5.87
N THR A 9 11.02 -5.77 -6.47
CA THR A 9 11.72 -4.71 -5.73
C THR A 9 10.76 -3.97 -4.82
N ARG A 10 9.61 -3.53 -5.35
CA ARG A 10 8.55 -2.86 -4.59
C ARG A 10 8.01 -3.73 -3.46
N LEU A 11 7.78 -5.02 -3.73
CA LEU A 11 7.36 -6.01 -2.73
C LEU A 11 8.39 -6.28 -1.63
N SER A 12 9.62 -5.78 -1.76
CA SER A 12 10.67 -5.94 -0.74
C SER A 12 10.86 -4.67 0.10
N ALA A 13 10.22 -3.55 -0.26
CA ALA A 13 10.22 -2.31 0.51
C ALA A 13 9.18 -2.36 1.65
N ILE A 14 9.35 -1.48 2.64
CA ILE A 14 8.39 -1.38 3.77
C ILE A 14 7.12 -0.61 3.39
N GLY A 15 7.21 0.22 2.35
CA GLY A 15 6.10 0.90 1.70
C GLY A 15 6.57 1.39 0.33
N ASP A 16 5.66 1.59 -0.61
CA ASP A 16 5.99 2.09 -1.94
C ASP A 16 4.84 2.87 -2.56
N ALA A 17 5.19 3.71 -3.53
CA ALA A 17 4.26 4.37 -4.43
C ALA A 17 4.86 4.43 -5.84
N VAL A 18 3.99 4.56 -6.84
CA VAL A 18 4.39 4.81 -8.23
C VAL A 18 4.01 6.24 -8.55
N SER A 19 4.91 6.97 -9.22
CA SER A 19 4.62 8.33 -9.69
C SER A 19 3.37 8.35 -10.55
N ASP A 20 2.64 9.46 -10.48
CA ASP A 20 1.48 9.72 -11.33
C ASP A 20 1.82 9.70 -12.83
N GLN A 21 3.09 9.97 -13.18
CA GLN A 21 3.64 9.86 -14.53
C GLN A 21 4.12 8.44 -14.90
N GLY A 22 4.16 7.51 -13.93
CA GLY A 22 4.56 6.11 -14.13
C GLY A 22 6.05 5.88 -14.45
N ASN A 23 6.87 6.93 -14.42
CA ASN A 23 8.28 6.89 -14.85
C ASN A 23 9.27 6.69 -13.69
N ARG A 24 8.80 6.71 -12.45
CA ARG A 24 9.57 6.49 -11.22
C ARG A 24 8.72 5.83 -10.16
N PHE A 25 9.38 5.20 -9.20
CA PHE A 25 8.71 4.67 -8.03
C PHE A 25 9.47 5.07 -6.76
N TYR A 26 8.71 5.26 -5.71
CA TYR A 26 9.15 5.65 -4.38
C TYR A 26 9.16 4.41 -3.51
N LEU A 27 10.26 4.15 -2.81
CA LEU A 27 10.40 3.03 -1.89
C LEU A 27 10.76 3.56 -0.52
N LEU A 28 10.07 3.09 0.51
CA LEU A 28 10.47 3.32 1.89
C LEU A 28 11.44 2.23 2.34
N GLN A 29 12.45 2.63 3.11
CA GLN A 29 13.36 1.75 3.79
C GLN A 29 13.65 2.23 5.20
N VAL A 30 14.05 1.30 6.07
CA VAL A 30 14.61 1.63 7.37
C VAL A 30 16.12 1.62 7.24
N ALA A 31 16.76 2.73 7.60
CA ALA A 31 18.21 2.87 7.71
C ALA A 31 18.59 3.05 9.19
N GLY A 32 19.84 2.79 9.54
CA GLY A 32 20.36 2.93 10.92
C GLY A 32 20.57 1.59 11.64
N ASP A 33 20.90 1.68 12.93
CA ASP A 33 21.27 0.54 13.77
C ASP A 33 20.85 0.74 15.25
N GLU A 34 21.25 -0.21 16.11
CA GLU A 34 20.84 -0.19 17.52
C GLU A 34 21.56 0.88 18.36
N GLN A 35 22.63 1.49 17.86
CA GLN A 35 23.41 2.51 18.56
C GLN A 35 22.89 3.92 18.23
N ASP A 36 22.64 4.17 16.94
CA ASP A 36 22.24 5.50 16.45
C ASP A 36 20.71 5.66 16.27
N GLY A 37 19.95 4.57 16.48
CA GLY A 37 18.53 4.52 16.20
C GLY A 37 18.25 4.22 14.72
N TYR A 38 16.96 4.21 14.37
CA TYR A 38 16.53 3.93 13.01
C TYR A 38 15.76 5.10 12.40
N ASP A 39 16.01 5.33 11.13
CA ASP A 39 15.39 6.36 10.31
C ASP A 39 14.54 5.71 9.21
N LEU A 40 13.44 6.38 8.87
CA LEU A 40 12.62 6.09 7.71
C LEU A 40 13.11 6.95 6.55
N ILE A 41 13.57 6.31 5.47
CA ILE A 41 14.05 6.98 4.27
C ILE A 41 13.18 6.66 3.06
N GLU A 42 12.98 7.64 2.20
CA GLU A 42 12.44 7.47 0.86
C GLU A 42 13.60 7.31 -0.13
N GLN A 43 13.57 6.27 -0.95
CA GLN A 43 14.38 6.10 -2.14
C GLN A 43 13.52 6.36 -3.38
N VAL A 44 13.91 7.33 -4.19
CA VAL A 44 13.32 7.54 -5.52
C VAL A 44 14.14 6.75 -6.52
N LYS A 45 13.51 5.80 -7.20
CA LYS A 45 14.12 5.02 -8.27
C LYS A 45 13.53 5.44 -9.62
N PRO A 46 14.22 6.30 -10.38
CA PRO A 46 13.92 6.49 -11.78
C PRO A 46 14.28 5.21 -12.58
N ASP A 47 13.95 5.19 -13.86
CA ASP A 47 14.41 4.13 -14.78
C ASP A 47 15.92 4.12 -15.03
N SER A 48 16.64 5.14 -14.53
CA SER A 48 18.10 5.21 -14.49
C SER A 48 18.66 4.72 -13.15
N ASP A 49 19.95 4.39 -13.11
CA ASP A 49 20.62 3.85 -11.91
C ASP A 49 20.82 4.88 -10.77
N LEU A 50 20.40 6.14 -10.94
CA LEU A 50 20.58 7.17 -9.93
C LEU A 50 19.43 7.13 -8.92
N ILE A 51 19.71 6.62 -7.73
CA ILE A 51 18.79 6.63 -6.60
C ILE A 51 19.00 7.95 -5.84
N SER A 52 17.93 8.73 -5.62
CA SER A 52 17.95 9.81 -4.62
C SER A 52 17.34 9.29 -3.33
N GLU A 53 17.92 9.69 -2.20
CA GLU A 53 17.43 9.33 -0.87
C GLU A 53 17.04 10.58 -0.09
N THR A 54 15.93 10.53 0.62
CA THR A 54 15.44 11.65 1.43
C THR A 54 14.93 11.11 2.76
N LEU A 55 15.32 11.74 3.86
CA LEU A 55 14.81 11.41 5.19
C LEU A 55 13.31 11.75 5.26
N VAL A 56 12.51 10.78 5.70
CA VAL A 56 11.07 10.93 5.91
C VAL A 56 10.78 11.21 7.39
N ALA A 57 11.39 10.42 8.27
CA ALA A 57 11.23 10.55 9.72
C ALA A 57 12.41 9.88 10.45
N SER A 58 12.74 10.39 11.64
CA SER A 58 13.71 9.76 12.55
C SER A 58 13.01 9.11 13.73
N GLY A 59 13.72 8.19 14.42
CA GLY A 59 13.17 7.53 15.60
C GLY A 59 12.04 6.56 15.26
N VAL A 60 12.23 5.75 14.21
CA VAL A 60 11.30 4.66 13.89
C VAL A 60 11.78 3.34 14.48
N ARG A 61 10.88 2.35 14.59
CA ARG A 61 11.29 1.01 15.02
C ARG A 61 12.05 0.26 13.90
N LYS A 62 13.00 -0.60 14.26
CA LYS A 62 13.76 -1.48 13.34
C LYS A 62 12.90 -2.22 12.31
N GLN A 63 11.73 -2.71 12.76
CA GLN A 63 10.76 -3.42 11.93
C GLN A 63 9.50 -2.58 11.72
N THR A 64 9.67 -1.31 11.35
CA THR A 64 8.53 -0.42 11.15
C THR A 64 7.63 -0.91 10.02
N SER A 65 6.33 -0.69 10.19
CA SER A 65 5.34 -0.81 9.13
C SER A 65 5.09 0.60 8.63
N ALA A 66 5.00 0.81 7.31
CA ALA A 66 4.71 2.13 6.77
C ALA A 66 3.69 2.05 5.64
N ALA A 67 2.78 3.00 5.56
CA ALA A 67 1.87 3.16 4.44
C ALA A 67 2.25 4.42 3.68
N TYR A 68 2.54 4.28 2.39
CA TYR A 68 2.77 5.41 1.49
C TYR A 68 1.49 5.72 0.74
N LEU A 69 0.91 6.92 0.86
CA LEU A 69 -0.13 7.44 -0.01
C LEU A 69 0.45 8.48 -0.96
N LEU A 70 0.06 8.43 -2.23
CA LEU A 70 0.38 9.45 -3.22
C LEU A 70 -0.88 9.75 -4.03
N GLU A 71 -1.25 11.03 -4.08
CA GLU A 71 -2.28 11.57 -4.97
C GLU A 71 -1.65 12.18 -6.23
N SER A 72 -0.52 12.87 -6.06
CA SER A 72 0.35 13.34 -7.13
C SER A 72 1.81 13.31 -6.66
N ASP A 73 2.78 13.48 -7.56
CA ASP A 73 4.19 13.54 -7.16
C ASP A 73 4.50 14.64 -6.12
N ASP A 74 3.65 15.66 -6.01
CA ASP A 74 3.77 16.75 -5.05
C ASP A 74 2.87 16.57 -3.80
N ASP A 75 1.91 15.65 -3.83
CA ASP A 75 1.00 15.35 -2.73
C ASP A 75 1.16 13.90 -2.27
N ARG A 76 1.99 13.74 -1.24
CA ARG A 76 2.50 12.45 -0.75
C ARG A 76 2.48 12.45 0.76
N ILE A 77 1.98 11.36 1.34
CA ILE A 77 1.83 11.19 2.79
C ILE A 77 2.34 9.80 3.17
N VAL A 78 3.16 9.72 4.20
CA VAL A 78 3.65 8.45 4.75
C VAL A 78 3.16 8.31 6.18
N PHE A 79 2.53 7.19 6.50
CA PHE A 79 2.23 6.76 7.87
C PHE A 79 3.23 5.71 8.30
N TYR A 80 3.65 5.72 9.55
CA TYR A 80 4.63 4.76 10.07
C TYR A 80 4.44 4.50 11.56
N ALA A 81 5.09 3.46 12.09
CA ALA A 81 5.19 3.25 13.53
C ALA A 81 6.54 3.81 14.02
N ASP A 82 6.49 4.73 14.98
CA ASP A 82 7.69 5.27 15.63
C ASP A 82 8.35 4.23 16.56
N GLU A 83 9.46 4.59 17.19
CA GLU A 83 10.20 3.76 18.14
C GLU A 83 9.42 3.43 19.44
N PHE A 84 8.45 4.27 19.79
CA PHE A 84 7.57 4.10 20.96
C PHE A 84 6.29 3.32 20.62
N ASN A 85 6.14 2.90 19.36
CA ASN A 85 4.95 2.28 18.80
C ASN A 85 3.72 3.19 18.79
N ASN A 86 3.89 4.48 18.52
CA ASN A 86 2.80 5.35 18.11
C ASN A 86 2.76 5.46 16.59
N LEU A 87 1.57 5.75 16.07
CA LEU A 87 1.36 6.05 14.67
C LEU A 87 1.89 7.46 14.40
N GLY A 88 2.89 7.56 13.53
CA GLY A 88 3.41 8.81 13.00
C GLY A 88 2.92 9.05 11.57
N ALA A 89 2.96 10.30 11.14
CA ALA A 89 2.77 10.68 9.75
C ALA A 89 3.81 11.71 9.30
N ALA A 90 4.10 11.72 8.01
CA ALA A 90 4.91 12.75 7.37
C ALA A 90 4.29 13.10 6.01
N THR A 91 4.27 14.38 5.67
CA THR A 91 3.75 14.88 4.40
C THR A 91 4.88 15.52 3.60
N TYR A 92 4.95 15.21 2.32
CA TYR A 92 5.93 15.82 1.44
C TYR A 92 5.55 17.25 1.11
N LYS A 93 6.53 18.15 1.19
CA LYS A 93 6.40 19.53 0.78
C LYS A 93 7.33 19.78 -0.41
N PRO A 94 6.79 20.00 -1.61
CA PRO A 94 7.61 20.34 -2.77
C PRO A 94 8.32 21.68 -2.55
N SER A 95 9.52 21.81 -3.12
CA SER A 95 10.33 23.03 -3.08
C SER A 95 10.75 23.39 -4.50
N ASP A 96 10.68 24.68 -4.83
CA ASP A 96 11.09 25.22 -6.13
C ASP A 96 12.62 25.25 -6.32
N ALA A 97 13.40 25.00 -5.26
CA ALA A 97 14.82 25.33 -5.20
C ALA A 97 15.73 24.19 -4.69
N ASP A 98 15.53 22.94 -5.14
CA ASP A 98 16.58 21.88 -5.26
C ASP A 98 16.24 20.50 -4.68
N GLN A 99 15.18 20.36 -3.87
CA GLN A 99 14.50 19.11 -3.50
C GLN A 99 13.44 19.44 -2.45
N GLY A 100 12.24 18.84 -2.55
CA GLY A 100 11.25 18.98 -1.47
C GLY A 100 11.68 18.23 -0.21
N GLU A 101 10.99 18.52 0.89
CA GLU A 101 11.29 17.97 2.21
C GLU A 101 10.09 17.20 2.77
N TRP A 102 10.32 16.28 3.68
CA TRP A 102 9.26 15.64 4.46
C TRP A 102 9.03 16.41 5.76
N LEU A 103 7.77 16.72 6.04
CA LEU A 103 7.34 17.37 7.28
C LEU A 103 6.59 16.37 8.16
N VAL A 104 7.12 16.10 9.34
CA VAL A 104 6.48 15.21 10.33
C VAL A 104 5.24 15.87 10.94
N ASP A 105 4.15 15.11 11.04
CA ASP A 105 2.95 15.49 11.77
C ASP A 105 3.06 15.06 13.24
N GLU A 106 3.59 15.95 14.07
CA GLU A 106 3.72 15.77 15.52
C GLU A 106 2.37 15.69 16.26
N ALA A 107 1.28 16.13 15.61
CA ALA A 107 -0.04 16.09 16.23
C ALA A 107 -0.62 14.67 16.23
N LEU A 108 -0.23 13.81 15.28
CA LEU A 108 -0.72 12.43 15.21
C LEU A 108 -0.08 11.52 16.27
N SER A 109 1.24 11.61 16.45
CA SER A 109 2.01 10.77 17.38
C SER A 109 1.66 11.05 18.85
N SER A 110 1.12 12.23 19.16
CA SER A 110 0.73 12.65 20.50
C SER A 110 -0.71 12.26 20.90
N LEU A 111 -1.47 11.59 20.02
CA LEU A 111 -2.84 11.16 20.33
C LEU A 111 -2.83 9.86 21.14
N ASP A 112 -3.57 9.84 22.26
CA ASP A 112 -3.69 8.67 23.15
C ASP A 112 -4.22 7.40 22.44
N PHE A 113 -4.92 7.56 21.32
CA PHE A 113 -5.50 6.46 20.54
C PHE A 113 -4.66 6.06 19.32
N ALA A 114 -3.46 6.62 19.15
CA ALA A 114 -2.55 6.36 18.05
C ALA A 114 -1.53 5.24 18.35
N SER A 115 -1.61 4.56 19.49
CA SER A 115 -0.70 3.45 19.79
C SER A 115 -0.91 2.25 18.87
N VAL A 116 0.19 1.73 18.32
CA VAL A 116 0.28 0.61 17.40
C VAL A 116 0.85 -0.60 18.14
N HIS A 117 0.38 -1.80 17.79
CA HIS A 117 0.98 -3.04 18.28
C HIS A 117 2.46 -3.13 17.84
N PRO A 118 3.39 -3.64 18.67
CA PRO A 118 4.82 -3.74 18.30
C PRO A 118 5.10 -4.53 17.02
N SER A 119 4.32 -5.58 16.76
CA SER A 119 4.35 -6.34 15.50
C SER A 119 3.29 -5.88 14.48
N GLY A 120 2.46 -4.91 14.84
CA GLY A 120 1.28 -4.49 14.07
C GLY A 120 1.63 -3.90 12.72
N LYS A 121 0.79 -4.16 11.72
CA LYS A 121 0.89 -3.54 10.40
C LYS A 121 -0.02 -2.33 10.29
N ILE A 122 0.44 -1.30 9.58
CA ILE A 122 -0.33 -0.11 9.22
C ILE A 122 -1.01 -0.38 7.87
N SER A 123 -1.89 0.48 7.38
CA SER A 123 -2.36 0.60 5.99
C SER A 123 -3.26 1.83 5.97
N ALA A 124 -3.09 2.75 5.03
CA ALA A 124 -4.05 3.83 4.82
C ALA A 124 -4.99 3.54 3.62
N CYS A 125 -5.80 4.50 3.21
CA CYS A 125 -6.37 4.66 1.86
C CYS A 125 -7.10 6.01 1.80
N PHE A 126 -7.24 6.58 0.60
CA PHE A 126 -8.19 7.68 0.40
C PHE A 126 -9.60 7.13 0.21
N THR A 127 -10.57 7.86 0.73
CA THR A 127 -11.98 7.79 0.34
C THR A 127 -12.28 8.99 -0.58
N LYS A 128 -13.53 9.12 -1.02
CA LYS A 128 -13.97 10.31 -1.74
C LYS A 128 -13.89 11.60 -0.91
N ASP A 129 -14.05 11.49 0.41
CA ASP A 129 -14.26 12.64 1.30
C ASP A 129 -13.10 12.85 2.29
N THR A 130 -12.25 11.85 2.51
CA THR A 130 -11.25 11.83 3.58
C THR A 130 -10.14 10.80 3.33
N LEU A 131 -9.23 10.68 4.28
CA LEU A 131 -8.17 9.69 4.36
C LEU A 131 -8.40 8.82 5.60
N LEU A 132 -8.33 7.51 5.42
CA LEU A 132 -8.43 6.53 6.50
C LEU A 132 -7.07 5.88 6.76
N VAL A 133 -6.67 5.77 8.03
CA VAL A 133 -5.47 5.05 8.45
C VAL A 133 -5.85 3.93 9.39
N PHE A 134 -5.43 2.73 9.06
CA PHE A 134 -5.75 1.53 9.80
C PHE A 134 -4.48 0.89 10.34
N PHE A 135 -4.57 0.36 11.55
CA PHE A 135 -3.44 -0.20 12.28
C PHE A 135 -3.94 -1.25 13.26
N GLN A 136 -3.03 -2.09 13.77
CA GLN A 136 -3.35 -2.99 14.88
C GLN A 136 -3.06 -2.26 16.18
N LYS A 137 -4.04 -2.19 17.09
CA LYS A 137 -3.89 -1.63 18.44
C LYS A 137 -3.10 -2.57 19.35
N PRO A 138 -2.61 -2.12 20.51
CA PRO A 138 -1.84 -2.96 21.44
C PRO A 138 -2.59 -4.21 21.93
N ASP A 139 -3.92 -4.19 21.94
CA ASP A 139 -4.78 -5.34 22.26
C ASP A 139 -4.92 -6.36 21.10
N GLY A 140 -4.28 -6.09 19.96
CA GLY A 140 -4.32 -6.90 18.74
C GLY A 140 -5.52 -6.64 17.83
N SER A 141 -6.52 -5.87 18.28
CA SER A 141 -7.67 -5.52 17.46
C SER A 141 -7.34 -4.42 16.45
N MET A 142 -8.14 -4.32 15.39
CA MET A 142 -7.94 -3.29 14.38
C MET A 142 -8.45 -1.92 14.86
N GLY A 143 -7.63 -0.88 14.70
CA GLY A 143 -8.02 0.53 14.78
C GLY A 143 -8.15 1.15 13.39
N CYS A 144 -8.92 2.23 13.30
CA CYS A 144 -8.97 3.13 12.15
C CYS A 144 -9.07 4.57 12.64
N LEU A 145 -8.24 5.44 12.09
CA LEU A 145 -8.38 6.89 12.19
C LEU A 145 -8.88 7.46 10.87
N GLU A 146 -9.65 8.53 10.97
CA GLU A 146 -10.15 9.32 9.85
C GLU A 146 -9.62 10.75 9.98
N GLN A 147 -9.10 11.30 8.89
CA GLN A 147 -8.67 12.70 8.86
C GLN A 147 -9.87 13.62 8.61
N THR A 148 -10.26 14.37 9.63
CA THR A 148 -11.36 15.33 9.55
C THR A 148 -10.82 16.77 9.45
N ARG A 149 -11.72 17.75 9.30
CA ARG A 149 -11.35 19.17 9.38
C ARG A 149 -10.78 19.56 10.75
N ASP A 150 -11.20 18.86 11.80
CA ASP A 150 -10.80 19.11 13.18
C ASP A 150 -9.59 18.26 13.59
N GLY A 151 -8.97 17.54 12.63
CA GLY A 151 -7.85 16.64 12.84
C GLY A 151 -8.23 15.16 12.82
N TRP A 152 -7.33 14.33 13.34
CA TRP A 152 -7.47 12.87 13.37
C TRP A 152 -8.50 12.42 14.41
N THR A 153 -9.45 11.59 14.00
CA THR A 153 -10.46 11.04 14.91
C THR A 153 -10.58 9.51 14.77
N PRO A 154 -10.83 8.76 15.85
CA PRO A 154 -11.10 7.33 15.74
C PRO A 154 -12.41 7.07 15.02
N LEU A 155 -12.37 6.24 13.98
CA LEU A 155 -13.59 5.77 13.32
C LEU A 155 -14.34 4.84 14.28
N LYS A 156 -15.55 5.23 14.69
CA LYS A 156 -16.36 4.52 15.70
C LYS A 156 -16.90 3.17 15.23
N THR A 157 -16.78 2.85 13.94
CA THR A 157 -17.33 1.63 13.38
C THR A 157 -16.47 0.41 13.72
N VAL A 158 -17.10 -0.67 14.15
CA VAL A 158 -16.43 -1.93 14.47
C VAL A 158 -15.75 -2.46 13.20
N LEU A 159 -14.41 -2.59 13.25
CA LEU A 159 -13.63 -3.23 12.21
C LEU A 159 -13.69 -4.75 12.38
N PRO A 160 -14.24 -5.47 11.40
CA PRO A 160 -14.55 -6.86 11.58
C PRO A 160 -13.52 -7.71 10.86
N ALA A 161 -12.42 -7.94 11.54
CA ALA A 161 -11.57 -9.08 11.25
C ALA A 161 -10.71 -9.28 12.48
N THR A 162 -10.68 -10.50 13.00
CA THR A 162 -9.55 -11.00 13.78
C THR A 162 -8.38 -11.16 12.80
N VAL A 163 -7.89 -10.03 12.28
CA VAL A 163 -6.65 -10.00 11.52
C VAL A 163 -5.57 -10.47 12.48
N PRO A 164 -4.86 -11.57 12.18
CA PRO A 164 -3.81 -12.05 13.08
C PRO A 164 -2.80 -10.94 13.33
N VAL A 165 -2.34 -10.82 14.57
CA VAL A 165 -1.36 -9.79 14.95
C VAL A 165 -0.12 -9.89 14.04
N GLY A 166 0.26 -8.77 13.45
CA GLY A 166 1.37 -8.67 12.50
C GLY A 166 1.12 -9.24 11.12
N SER A 167 -0.11 -9.72 10.84
CA SER A 167 -0.49 -10.09 9.48
C SER A 167 -0.41 -8.89 8.55
N PRO A 168 0.28 -9.02 7.40
CA PRO A 168 0.05 -8.21 6.21
C PRO A 168 -1.44 -7.98 5.97
N HIS A 169 -1.84 -6.72 5.84
CA HIS A 169 -3.17 -6.35 5.42
C HIS A 169 -3.13 -5.17 4.44
N TYR A 170 -4.16 -5.07 3.63
CA TYR A 170 -4.28 -4.10 2.58
C TYR A 170 -5.73 -3.65 2.44
N ARG A 171 -5.92 -2.35 2.20
CA ARG A 171 -7.23 -1.71 2.13
C ARG A 171 -7.33 -0.77 0.95
N LEU A 172 -8.52 -0.70 0.38
CA LEU A 172 -8.88 0.25 -0.66
C LEU A 172 -10.38 0.52 -0.60
N VAL A 173 -10.81 1.67 -1.09
CA VAL A 173 -12.22 2.01 -1.23
C VAL A 173 -12.57 2.02 -2.71
N VAL A 174 -13.54 1.20 -3.09
CA VAL A 174 -14.07 1.11 -4.46
C VAL A 174 -15.59 1.20 -4.36
N ASP A 175 -16.19 2.11 -5.14
CA ASP A 175 -17.63 2.34 -5.15
C ASP A 175 -18.21 2.52 -3.73
N GLU A 176 -17.54 3.34 -2.91
CA GLU A 176 -17.87 3.62 -1.50
C GLU A 176 -17.79 2.41 -0.54
N LYS A 177 -17.27 1.27 -1.02
CA LYS A 177 -17.06 0.06 -0.24
C LYS A 177 -15.61 -0.09 0.16
N LEU A 178 -15.38 -0.30 1.45
CA LEU A 178 -14.09 -0.67 2.00
C LEU A 178 -13.84 -2.15 1.70
N GLN A 179 -12.80 -2.40 0.91
CA GLN A 179 -12.26 -3.72 0.64
C GLN A 179 -11.05 -3.97 1.53
N LEU A 180 -11.03 -5.11 2.21
CA LEU A 180 -9.94 -5.55 3.08
C LEU A 180 -9.41 -6.90 2.60
N PHE A 181 -8.09 -6.95 2.39
CA PHE A 181 -7.34 -8.17 2.11
C PHE A 181 -6.32 -8.39 3.21
N TYR A 182 -6.18 -9.62 3.70
CA TYR A 182 -5.20 -9.93 4.75
C TYR A 182 -4.79 -11.41 4.73
N ILE A 183 -3.68 -11.74 5.39
CA ILE A 183 -3.23 -13.13 5.55
C ILE A 183 -3.82 -13.69 6.86
N GLY A 184 -4.85 -14.51 6.73
CA GLY A 184 -5.43 -15.25 7.85
C GLY A 184 -4.59 -16.47 8.24
N ASP A 185 -5.10 -17.21 9.23
CA ASP A 185 -4.47 -18.43 9.73
C ASP A 185 -4.14 -19.43 8.62
N GLY A 186 -3.03 -20.15 8.79
CA GLY A 186 -2.53 -21.10 7.80
C GLY A 186 -1.99 -20.45 6.52
N GLY A 187 -1.74 -19.14 6.53
CA GLY A 187 -1.26 -18.41 5.35
C GLY A 187 -2.33 -18.25 4.28
N SER A 188 -3.60 -18.15 4.68
CA SER A 188 -4.71 -17.98 3.74
C SER A 188 -4.90 -16.51 3.37
N LEU A 189 -4.96 -16.16 2.08
CA LEU A 189 -5.41 -14.83 1.69
C LEU A 189 -6.92 -14.75 1.91
N ARG A 190 -7.32 -13.83 2.77
CA ARG A 190 -8.70 -13.53 3.15
C ARG A 190 -9.15 -12.24 2.50
N TYR A 191 -10.43 -12.14 2.19
CA TYR A 191 -11.07 -10.98 1.59
C TYR A 191 -12.39 -10.65 2.28
N LEU A 192 -12.60 -9.37 2.53
CA LEU A 192 -13.83 -8.83 3.08
C LEU A 192 -14.20 -7.52 2.38
N CYS A 193 -15.47 -7.39 2.00
CA CYS A 193 -16.06 -6.19 1.44
C CYS A 193 -17.13 -5.66 2.40
N ARG A 194 -17.25 -4.33 2.54
CA ARG A 194 -18.32 -3.70 3.32
C ARG A 194 -18.57 -2.26 2.91
N ASP A 195 -19.77 -1.78 3.18
CA ASP A 195 -20.06 -0.36 3.19
C ASP A 195 -19.45 0.30 4.45
N LEU A 196 -18.98 1.55 4.30
CA LEU A 196 -18.52 2.33 5.44
C LEU A 196 -19.69 2.58 6.41
N GLY A 197 -19.51 2.32 7.70
CA GLY A 197 -20.56 2.45 8.71
C GLY A 197 -21.40 1.18 8.98
N GLU A 198 -21.39 0.19 8.09
CA GLU A 198 -22.19 -1.04 8.25
C GLU A 198 -21.46 -2.19 9.01
N ALA A 199 -22.12 -3.33 9.14
CA ALA A 199 -21.47 -4.55 9.62
C ALA A 199 -20.48 -5.12 8.57
N PRO A 200 -19.50 -5.94 8.98
CA PRO A 200 -18.75 -6.79 8.04
C PRO A 200 -19.62 -7.49 7.01
N GLY A 201 -19.17 -7.51 5.76
CA GLY A 201 -19.54 -8.58 4.83
C GLY A 201 -18.90 -9.92 5.21
N LYS A 202 -19.14 -10.93 4.37
CA LYS A 202 -18.61 -12.29 4.56
C LYS A 202 -17.10 -12.33 4.37
N ASP A 203 -16.38 -12.82 5.38
CA ASP A 203 -14.96 -13.15 5.27
C ASP A 203 -14.76 -14.40 4.40
N THR A 204 -14.03 -14.25 3.29
CA THR A 204 -13.85 -15.27 2.27
C THR A 204 -12.37 -15.61 2.09
N ALA A 205 -12.01 -16.90 2.20
CA ALA A 205 -10.68 -17.37 1.88
C ALA A 205 -10.52 -17.58 0.35
N LEU A 206 -9.53 -16.92 -0.25
CA LEU A 206 -9.26 -16.96 -1.70
C LEU A 206 -8.23 -18.02 -2.07
N CYS A 207 -7.15 -18.15 -1.29
CA CYS A 207 -6.10 -19.15 -1.50
C CYS A 207 -5.27 -19.38 -0.22
N GLY A 208 -4.42 -20.41 -0.20
CA GLY A 208 -3.54 -20.76 0.92
C GLY A 208 -2.04 -20.64 0.60
N ALA A 209 -1.20 -20.79 1.64
CA ALA A 209 0.27 -20.71 1.56
C ALA A 209 0.80 -19.39 0.96
N VAL A 210 0.11 -18.29 1.25
CA VAL A 210 0.46 -16.94 0.82
C VAL A 210 1.49 -16.34 1.75
N SER A 211 2.59 -15.89 1.16
CA SER A 211 3.63 -15.15 1.88
C SER A 211 3.59 -13.65 1.58
N ARG A 212 3.18 -13.29 0.37
CA ARG A 212 3.09 -11.93 -0.14
C ARG A 212 1.90 -11.85 -1.09
N PHE A 213 1.19 -10.75 -1.06
CA PHE A 213 0.14 -10.49 -2.02
C PHE A 213 0.15 -9.02 -2.40
N ALA A 214 -0.28 -8.72 -3.62
CA ALA A 214 -0.63 -7.40 -4.05
C ALA A 214 -2.05 -7.38 -4.59
N VAL A 215 -2.76 -6.27 -4.48
CA VAL A 215 -4.08 -6.14 -5.11
C VAL A 215 -4.09 -4.93 -6.02
N GLY A 216 -4.67 -5.10 -7.20
CA GLY A 216 -4.98 -4.00 -8.10
C GLY A 216 -6.43 -3.95 -8.50
N TYR A 217 -6.85 -2.73 -8.83
CA TYR A 217 -8.19 -2.41 -9.28
C TYR A 217 -8.09 -1.83 -10.69
N GLU A 218 -8.80 -2.43 -11.63
CA GLU A 218 -8.90 -1.93 -13.00
C GLU A 218 -10.16 -1.06 -13.13
N THR A 219 -10.02 0.25 -12.98
CA THR A 219 -11.16 1.19 -12.95
C THR A 219 -12.05 1.11 -14.19
N GLU A 220 -11.48 0.85 -15.37
CA GLU A 220 -12.26 0.75 -16.62
C GLU A 220 -13.17 -0.49 -16.67
N LYS A 221 -12.75 -1.58 -16.03
CA LYS A 221 -13.51 -2.84 -15.99
C LYS A 221 -14.27 -3.03 -14.68
N GLY A 222 -13.93 -2.27 -13.64
CA GLY A 222 -14.46 -2.44 -12.29
C GLY A 222 -14.06 -3.77 -11.67
N VAL A 223 -12.83 -4.24 -11.93
CA VAL A 223 -12.36 -5.57 -11.51
C VAL A 223 -11.18 -5.47 -10.55
N LEU A 224 -11.28 -6.11 -9.40
CA LEU A 224 -10.14 -6.37 -8.51
C LEU A 224 -9.40 -7.65 -8.91
N THR A 225 -8.07 -7.58 -8.90
CA THR A 225 -7.18 -8.73 -9.09
C THR A 225 -6.14 -8.76 -7.99
N ALA A 226 -6.07 -9.87 -7.25
CA ALA A 226 -5.00 -10.12 -6.29
C ALA A 226 -3.87 -10.92 -6.94
N TYR A 227 -2.64 -10.42 -6.87
CA TYR A 227 -1.41 -11.08 -7.28
C TYR A 227 -0.71 -11.66 -6.07
N VAL A 228 -0.55 -12.98 -6.01
CA VAL A 228 -0.15 -13.70 -4.81
C VAL A 228 1.12 -14.50 -5.09
N LEU A 229 2.11 -14.38 -4.20
CA LEU A 229 3.26 -15.28 -4.19
C LEU A 229 2.98 -16.45 -3.23
N ALA A 230 2.64 -17.61 -3.82
CA ALA A 230 2.32 -18.84 -3.10
C ALA A 230 3.24 -19.97 -3.55
N GLY A 231 4.01 -20.56 -2.62
CA GLY A 231 4.92 -21.67 -2.94
C GLY A 231 5.96 -21.37 -4.04
N GLY A 232 6.41 -20.11 -4.14
CA GLY A 232 7.35 -19.68 -5.18
C GLY A 232 6.71 -19.45 -6.56
N VAL A 233 5.38 -19.48 -6.69
CA VAL A 233 4.66 -19.14 -7.92
C VAL A 233 3.92 -17.82 -7.70
N LEU A 234 4.06 -16.89 -8.64
CA LEU A 234 3.21 -15.70 -8.71
C LEU A 234 1.93 -16.06 -9.46
N VAL A 235 0.80 -15.81 -8.83
CA VAL A 235 -0.54 -16.21 -9.27
C VAL A 235 -1.43 -14.96 -9.29
N SER A 236 -2.27 -14.76 -10.29
CA SER A 236 -3.38 -13.80 -10.22
C SER A 236 -4.68 -14.50 -9.80
N LEU A 237 -5.46 -13.80 -8.98
CA LEU A 237 -6.76 -14.22 -8.46
C LEU A 237 -7.78 -13.13 -8.76
N GLY A 238 -8.85 -13.46 -9.49
CA GLY A 238 -9.99 -12.57 -9.66
C GLY A 238 -10.92 -12.57 -8.44
N GLU A 239 -11.86 -11.63 -8.39
CA GLU A 239 -12.87 -11.52 -7.31
C GLU A 239 -13.69 -12.81 -7.11
N ASN A 240 -13.92 -13.56 -8.18
CA ASN A 240 -14.66 -14.82 -8.15
C ASN A 240 -13.81 -16.04 -7.75
N GLY A 241 -12.53 -15.84 -7.43
CA GLY A 241 -11.58 -16.92 -7.14
C GLY A 241 -10.93 -17.54 -8.39
N ASP A 242 -11.15 -16.95 -9.57
CA ASP A 242 -10.50 -17.38 -10.81
C ASP A 242 -8.97 -17.28 -10.66
N ARG A 243 -8.27 -18.40 -10.84
CA ARG A 243 -6.84 -18.51 -10.59
C ARG A 243 -6.04 -18.68 -11.87
N GLN A 244 -4.99 -17.88 -12.05
CA GLN A 244 -4.04 -18.02 -13.14
C GLN A 244 -2.58 -17.96 -12.63
N ASP A 245 -1.82 -19.02 -12.87
CA ASP A 245 -0.38 -19.04 -12.58
C ASP A 245 0.38 -18.22 -13.65
N LEU A 246 1.18 -17.22 -13.22
CA LEU A 246 1.87 -16.28 -14.11
C LEU A 246 3.33 -16.69 -14.31
N VAL A 247 4.11 -16.73 -13.22
CA VAL A 247 5.55 -17.03 -13.25
C VAL A 247 5.95 -17.87 -12.03
N ARG A 248 7.00 -18.68 -12.17
CA ARG A 248 7.59 -19.53 -11.13
C ARG A 248 8.99 -19.04 -10.79
N ALA A 249 9.32 -18.97 -9.52
CA ALA A 249 10.65 -18.64 -9.04
C ALA A 249 11.66 -19.72 -9.48
N THR A 250 12.80 -19.29 -10.01
CA THR A 250 13.90 -20.16 -10.45
C THR A 250 15.11 -20.10 -9.51
N GLY A 251 15.00 -19.34 -8.41
CA GLY A 251 16.07 -19.11 -7.44
C GLY A 251 16.78 -17.76 -7.65
N GLY A 252 17.43 -17.24 -6.59
CA GLY A 252 18.19 -15.99 -6.64
C GLY A 252 17.36 -14.75 -7.03
N GLY A 253 16.08 -14.69 -6.65
CA GLY A 253 15.17 -13.58 -7.00
C GLY A 253 14.71 -13.56 -8.46
N LYS A 254 14.96 -14.62 -9.24
CA LYS A 254 14.57 -14.73 -10.65
C LYS A 254 13.26 -15.50 -10.81
N PHE A 255 12.52 -15.18 -11.87
CA PHE A 255 11.22 -15.79 -12.21
C PHE A 255 11.19 -16.19 -13.69
N ALA A 256 10.50 -17.29 -14.01
CA ALA A 256 10.29 -17.78 -15.37
C ALA A 256 8.80 -18.08 -15.64
N PRO A 257 8.29 -17.92 -16.88
CA PRO A 257 6.91 -18.25 -17.22
C PRO A 257 6.54 -19.72 -16.93
N VAL A 258 5.30 -19.97 -16.52
CA VAL A 258 4.81 -21.33 -16.22
C VAL A 258 4.38 -22.09 -17.49
N ALA A 259 4.19 -21.42 -18.62
CA ALA A 259 3.83 -22.03 -19.90
C ALA A 259 4.77 -21.60 -21.04
N SER A 260 4.98 -22.49 -22.00
CA SER A 260 5.83 -22.31 -23.20
C SER A 260 5.17 -21.48 -24.32
N ALA A 261 3.87 -21.19 -24.20
CA ALA A 261 3.24 -20.22 -25.07
C ALA A 261 3.73 -18.83 -24.66
N GLU A 262 4.25 -18.06 -25.62
CA GLU A 262 4.47 -16.62 -25.49
C GLU A 262 3.12 -15.93 -25.24
N ARG A 263 2.60 -16.06 -24.03
CA ARG A 263 1.57 -15.18 -23.52
C ARG A 263 2.33 -13.95 -23.08
N CYS A 264 2.34 -12.95 -23.94
CA CYS A 264 2.70 -11.60 -23.52
C CYS A 264 1.62 -11.16 -22.52
N VAL A 265 1.81 -11.52 -21.24
CA VAL A 265 1.05 -10.92 -20.15
C VAL A 265 1.62 -9.52 -20.04
N HIS A 266 1.05 -8.59 -20.80
CA HIS A 266 1.26 -7.19 -20.56
C HIS A 266 0.61 -6.88 -19.21
N ILE A 267 1.40 -6.98 -18.15
CA ILE A 267 1.09 -6.33 -16.89
C ILE A 267 1.32 -4.86 -17.19
N HIS A 268 0.26 -4.16 -17.61
CA HIS A 268 0.31 -2.72 -17.81
C HIS A 268 0.52 -2.05 -16.45
N ILE A 269 1.78 -1.84 -16.07
CA ILE A 269 2.17 -0.97 -14.95
C ILE A 269 2.26 0.47 -15.50
N ASN A 270 1.18 0.95 -16.11
CA ASN A 270 1.04 2.31 -16.62
C ASN A 270 -0.44 2.69 -16.70
N GLY A 271 -0.82 3.74 -15.97
CA GLY A 271 -2.13 4.38 -16.02
C GLY A 271 -3.27 3.54 -15.46
N ASN A 272 -3.70 3.82 -14.23
CA ASN A 272 -4.87 3.24 -13.55
C ASN A 272 -4.77 1.78 -13.06
N PHE A 273 -3.60 1.15 -13.07
CA PHE A 273 -3.37 -0.14 -12.42
C PHE A 273 -2.49 0.03 -11.19
N VAL A 274 -3.01 -0.28 -10.00
CA VAL A 274 -2.23 -0.18 -8.77
C VAL A 274 -1.86 -1.58 -8.28
N ILE A 275 -0.59 -1.97 -8.30
CA ILE A 275 -0.18 -3.23 -7.68
C ILE A 275 0.27 -2.92 -6.24
N ARG A 276 -0.53 -3.29 -5.22
CA ARG A 276 -0.32 -2.87 -3.81
C ARG A 276 -0.03 -4.03 -2.86
N GLY A 277 1.22 -4.19 -2.45
CA GLY A 277 1.87 -5.45 -2.07
C GLY A 277 2.05 -5.88 -0.60
N SER A 278 1.05 -5.86 0.29
CA SER A 278 0.99 -6.35 1.69
C SER A 278 2.18 -6.53 2.68
N GLN A 279 3.46 -6.71 2.32
CA GLN A 279 4.56 -6.97 3.28
C GLN A 279 4.60 -6.03 4.49
N ASN A 280 4.31 -4.73 4.34
CA ASN A 280 4.29 -3.74 5.43
C ASN A 280 3.35 -2.53 5.20
N SER A 281 2.34 -2.70 4.33
CA SER A 281 1.25 -1.76 3.99
C SER A 281 1.47 -0.77 2.84
N PHE A 282 0.49 -0.71 1.94
CA PHE A 282 0.67 -0.21 0.57
C PHE A 282 -0.48 0.67 0.20
N ASN A 283 -0.24 1.81 -0.45
CA ASN A 283 -1.29 2.77 -0.73
C ASN A 283 -1.03 3.69 -1.92
N LEU A 284 -2.12 4.11 -2.55
CA LEU A 284 -2.18 5.20 -3.52
C LEU A 284 -3.59 5.81 -3.48
N GLY A 285 -3.64 7.09 -3.83
CA GLY A 285 -4.78 7.92 -4.20
C GLY A 285 -6.00 7.17 -4.71
N GLY A 286 -7.13 7.32 -4.04
CA GLY A 286 -8.44 7.17 -4.64
C GLY A 286 -8.79 8.47 -5.35
N GLY A 287 -8.17 8.72 -6.51
CA GLY A 287 -8.45 9.91 -7.31
C GLY A 287 -9.62 9.66 -8.28
N TYR A 288 -10.74 10.35 -8.08
CA TYR A 288 -11.78 10.51 -9.09
C TYR A 288 -11.35 11.59 -10.11
N ILE A 289 -11.10 11.22 -11.37
CA ILE A 289 -11.00 12.20 -12.46
C ILE A 289 -12.39 12.40 -13.08
N GLN A 290 -13.01 13.55 -12.79
CA GLN A 290 -14.16 14.03 -13.55
C GLN A 290 -13.75 14.26 -15.01
N LYS A 291 -14.51 13.71 -15.96
CA LYS A 291 -14.37 13.96 -17.40
C LYS A 291 -14.46 15.47 -17.69
N GLY A 292 -13.30 16.11 -17.86
CA GLY A 292 -13.19 17.39 -18.54
C GLY A 292 -13.73 17.26 -19.96
N SER A 293 -14.84 17.97 -20.22
CA SER A 293 -15.52 17.98 -21.52
C SER A 293 -14.55 18.25 -22.68
N ARG A 294 -14.70 17.46 -23.75
CA ARG A 294 -14.01 17.64 -25.02
C ARG A 294 -14.22 19.07 -25.54
N ARG A 295 -13.22 19.96 -25.43
CA ARG A 295 -13.13 21.10 -26.35
C ARG A 295 -12.48 20.62 -27.65
N ARG A 296 -13.32 20.42 -28.66
CA ARG A 296 -12.92 20.36 -30.07
C ARG A 296 -12.17 21.65 -30.41
N ILE A 297 -10.87 21.55 -30.67
CA ILE A 297 -10.17 22.57 -31.43
C ILE A 297 -10.58 22.35 -32.90
N ARG A 298 -11.48 23.19 -33.40
CA ARG A 298 -11.66 23.37 -34.85
C ARG A 298 -10.46 24.16 -35.34
N ARG A 299 -9.71 23.60 -36.29
CA ARG A 299 -8.81 24.36 -37.15
C ARG A 299 -9.64 25.25 -38.06
N TYR A 300 -9.41 26.56 -37.99
CA TYR A 300 -9.39 27.48 -39.14
C TYR A 300 -8.35 28.54 -38.83
#